data_AF-C4WSR7-F1
#
_entry.id   AF-C4WSR7-F1
#
_cell.length_a   1.000
_cell.length_b   1.000
_cell.length_c   1.000
_cell.angle_alpha   90.00
_cell.angle_beta   90.00
_cell.angle_gamma   90.00
#
_symmetry.space_group_name_H-M   'P 1'
#
loop_
_entity.id
_entity.type
_entity.pdbx_description
1 polymer ?
#
loop_
_entity_poly.entity_id
_entity_poly.type
_entity_poly.pdbx_seq_one_letter_code
_entity_poly.pdbx_strand_id
1 'polypeptide(L)'
;MEECVGFKVLPVKVNENSKAIRQLFLKMHITREKCAQKPEYQTLFVVGVPEFCDQKIMKHAFRRCGKVKSVFFHNEPTPIEPEILPSKYFIPKSIKGFKVAYVVFAHTSGLENALSMKCTESEPFMFIHTICSDHKYS
;
A
#
# COMPACT_ATOMS: atom_id res chain seq x y z
N MET A 1 10.01 -11.62 -6.80
CA MET A 1 9.96 -10.18 -7.07
C MET A 1 11.33 -9.76 -7.57
N GLU A 2 11.35 -8.97 -8.65
CA GLU A 2 12.56 -8.35 -9.17
C GLU A 2 13.00 -7.20 -8.25
N GLU A 3 14.28 -6.81 -8.29
CA GLU A 3 14.79 -5.64 -7.58
C GLU A 3 15.20 -4.54 -8.56
N CYS A 4 14.78 -3.31 -8.31
CA CYS A 4 15.10 -2.13 -9.11
C CYS A 4 15.49 -0.97 -8.18
N VAL A 5 16.77 -0.54 -8.22
CA VAL A 5 17.30 0.59 -7.42
C VAL A 5 16.98 0.47 -5.92
N GLY A 6 17.08 -0.75 -5.37
CA GLY A 6 16.79 -1.03 -3.97
C GLY A 6 15.30 -1.03 -3.60
N PHE A 7 14.41 -1.07 -4.59
CA PHE A 7 13.00 -1.40 -4.43
C PHE A 7 12.73 -2.83 -4.90
N LYS A 8 11.82 -3.51 -4.23
CA LYS A 8 11.24 -4.76 -4.70
C LYS A 8 10.04 -4.47 -5.58
N VAL A 9 10.03 -5.02 -6.78
CA VAL A 9 8.97 -4.81 -7.76
C VAL A 9 7.88 -5.85 -7.52
N LEU A 10 6.70 -5.37 -7.14
CA LEU A 10 5.51 -6.17 -6.93
C LEU A 10 4.57 -6.00 -8.13
N PRO A 11 4.46 -7.01 -9.02
CA PRO A 11 3.44 -7.00 -10.06
C PRO A 11 2.07 -7.16 -9.42
N VAL A 12 1.12 -6.32 -9.80
CA VAL A 12 -0.22 -6.27 -9.23
C VAL A 12 -1.31 -6.26 -10.31
N LYS A 13 -2.41 -6.95 -10.00
CA LYS A 13 -3.68 -6.83 -10.72
C LYS A 13 -4.76 -6.31 -9.78
N VAL A 14 -5.69 -5.55 -10.35
CA VAL A 14 -6.84 -5.03 -9.60
C VAL A 14 -7.74 -6.17 -9.14
N ASN A 15 -8.12 -7.03 -10.08
CA ASN A 15 -8.93 -8.23 -9.89
C ASN A 15 -8.57 -9.26 -10.99
N GLU A 16 -9.11 -10.47 -10.88
CA GLU A 16 -8.77 -11.60 -11.76
C GLU A 16 -9.11 -11.32 -13.23
N ASN A 17 -10.20 -10.57 -13.45
CA ASN A 17 -10.68 -10.19 -14.79
C ASN A 17 -9.81 -9.10 -15.45
N SER A 18 -8.95 -8.42 -14.68
CA SER A 18 -8.05 -7.40 -15.21
C SER A 18 -6.99 -8.02 -16.10
N LYS A 19 -6.92 -7.57 -17.36
CA LYS A 19 -5.81 -7.89 -18.27
C LYS A 19 -4.57 -7.04 -17.97
N ALA A 20 -4.77 -5.87 -17.36
CA ALA A 20 -3.67 -4.97 -17.01
C ALA A 20 -2.94 -5.45 -15.75
N ILE A 21 -1.63 -5.65 -15.89
CA ILE A 21 -0.69 -5.79 -14.77
C ILE A 21 -0.01 -4.43 -14.58
N ARG A 22 0.06 -3.97 -13.34
CA ARG A 22 0.79 -2.77 -12.94
C ARG A 22 1.94 -3.18 -12.02
N GLN A 23 2.89 -2.30 -11.80
CA GLN A 23 3.99 -2.55 -10.88
C GLN A 23 3.93 -1.58 -9.71
N LEU A 24 4.03 -2.11 -8.50
CA LEU A 24 4.30 -1.32 -7.30
C LEU A 24 5.75 -1.49 -6.89
N PHE A 25 6.34 -0.43 -6.36
CA PHE A 25 7.71 -0.48 -5.86
C PHE A 25 7.69 -0.46 -4.34
N LEU A 26 8.23 -1.51 -3.74
CA LEU A 26 8.21 -1.75 -2.32
C LEU A 26 9.58 -1.53 -1.70
N LYS A 27 9.63 -0.83 -0.57
CA LYS A 27 10.85 -0.67 0.21
C LYS A 27 10.52 -0.55 1.69
N MET A 28 11.46 -0.92 2.56
CA MET A 28 11.34 -0.56 3.97
C MET A 28 11.39 0.96 4.12
N HIS A 29 10.52 1.52 4.95
CA HIS A 29 10.63 2.92 5.34
C HIS A 29 11.71 3.08 6.42
N ILE A 30 12.84 3.66 6.04
CA ILE A 30 13.93 4.09 6.93
C ILE A 30 14.24 5.54 6.58
N THR A 31 14.20 6.43 7.55
CA THR A 31 14.48 7.86 7.35
C THR A 31 15.29 8.41 8.52
N ARG A 32 15.95 9.56 8.30
CA ARG A 32 16.72 10.21 9.37
C ARG A 32 15.76 10.79 10.41
N GLU A 33 14.66 11.38 9.95
CA GLU A 33 13.61 11.97 10.75
C GLU A 33 12.62 10.88 11.23
N LYS A 34 12.53 10.68 12.55
CA LYS A 34 11.65 9.64 13.11
C LYS A 34 10.20 10.13 13.18
N CYS A 35 9.26 9.29 12.76
CA CYS A 35 7.83 9.52 12.87
C CYS A 35 7.18 8.40 13.71
N ALA A 36 6.52 8.76 14.81
CA ALA A 36 5.88 7.79 15.71
C ALA A 36 4.75 7.00 15.02
N GLN A 37 4.07 7.59 14.04
CA GLN A 37 3.00 6.95 13.28
C GLN A 37 3.53 6.04 12.15
N LYS A 38 4.77 6.24 11.71
CA LYS A 38 5.46 5.45 10.69
C LYS A 38 6.74 4.83 11.27
N PRO A 39 6.63 3.99 12.31
CA PRO A 39 7.80 3.42 12.96
C PRO A 39 8.63 2.61 11.97
N GLU A 40 9.95 2.74 12.08
CA GLU A 40 10.90 1.94 11.32
C GLU A 40 10.72 0.45 11.61
N TYR A 41 11.12 -0.39 10.66
CA TYR A 41 11.00 -1.85 10.74
C TYR A 41 9.55 -2.38 10.81
N GLN A 42 8.55 -1.51 10.88
CA GLN A 42 7.12 -1.87 10.82
C GLN A 42 6.40 -1.22 9.64
N THR A 43 7.03 -0.25 8.97
CA THR A 43 6.40 0.52 7.90
C THR A 43 6.96 0.13 6.53
N LEU A 44 6.07 -0.30 5.64
CA LEU A 44 6.34 -0.54 4.23
C LEU A 44 6.05 0.73 3.42
N PHE A 45 7.05 1.19 2.67
CA PHE A 45 6.92 2.26 1.71
C PHE A 45 6.57 1.68 0.33
N VAL A 46 5.50 2.21 -0.27
CA VAL A 46 4.94 1.73 -1.54
C VAL A 46 4.83 2.90 -2.51
N VAL A 47 5.38 2.77 -3.72
CA VAL A 47 5.27 3.76 -4.79
C VAL A 47 4.45 3.19 -5.95
N GLY A 48 3.74 4.07 -6.67
CA GLY A 48 2.94 3.69 -7.84
C GLY A 48 1.53 3.23 -7.48
N VAL A 49 1.01 3.64 -6.32
CA VAL A 49 -0.33 3.24 -5.88
C VAL A 49 -1.39 3.93 -6.73
N PRO A 50 -2.29 3.18 -7.41
CA PRO A 50 -3.35 3.77 -8.23
C PRO A 50 -4.32 4.66 -7.44
N GLU A 51 -4.97 5.59 -8.14
CA GLU A 51 -5.85 6.57 -7.51
C GLU A 51 -7.07 5.98 -6.79
N PHE A 52 -7.59 4.86 -7.30
CA PHE A 52 -8.74 4.15 -6.74
C PHE A 52 -8.41 3.36 -5.47
N CYS A 53 -7.13 3.15 -5.16
CA CYS A 53 -6.73 2.44 -3.96
C CYS A 53 -6.96 3.34 -2.74
N ASP A 54 -7.87 2.90 -1.87
CA ASP A 54 -8.12 3.52 -0.57
C ASP A 54 -7.46 2.74 0.56
N GLN A 55 -7.63 3.22 1.80
CA GLN A 55 -7.03 2.57 2.97
C GLN A 55 -7.58 1.15 3.18
N LYS A 56 -8.85 0.90 2.84
CA LYS A 56 -9.49 -0.41 3.03
C LYS A 56 -8.89 -1.45 2.09
N ILE A 57 -8.74 -1.10 0.81
CA ILE A 57 -8.10 -1.94 -0.21
C ILE A 57 -6.66 -2.26 0.19
N MET A 58 -5.87 -1.25 0.58
CA MET A 58 -4.48 -1.48 0.99
C MET A 58 -4.37 -2.34 2.24
N LYS A 59 -5.18 -2.07 3.28
CA LYS A 59 -5.24 -2.90 4.49
C LYS A 59 -5.60 -4.35 4.16
N HIS A 60 -6.60 -4.54 3.30
CA HIS A 60 -7.05 -5.86 2.90
C HIS A 60 -5.97 -6.61 2.10
N ALA A 61 -5.36 -5.94 1.12
CA ALA A 61 -4.38 -6.55 0.24
C ALA A 61 -3.15 -7.06 1.03
N PHE A 62 -2.63 -6.24 1.93
CA PHE A 62 -1.43 -6.54 2.73
C PHE A 62 -1.72 -7.33 4.03
N ARG A 63 -2.99 -7.63 4.36
CA ARG A 63 -3.33 -8.43 5.55
C ARG A 63 -2.68 -9.82 5.56
N ARG A 64 -2.40 -10.36 4.38
CA ARG A 64 -1.74 -11.68 4.20
C ARG A 64 -0.27 -11.66 4.66
N CYS A 65 0.35 -10.48 4.69
CA CYS A 65 1.72 -10.31 5.17
C CYS A 65 1.73 -10.17 6.70
N GLY A 66 0.69 -9.56 7.28
CA GLY A 66 0.50 -9.41 8.72
C GLY A 66 -0.61 -8.43 9.05
N LYS A 67 -0.93 -8.27 10.34
CA LYS A 67 -1.96 -7.32 10.80
C LYS A 67 -1.53 -5.88 10.48
N VAL A 68 -2.31 -5.17 9.64
CA VAL A 68 -2.07 -3.77 9.28
C VAL A 68 -2.75 -2.84 10.29
N LYS A 69 -2.00 -1.95 10.93
CA LYS A 69 -2.50 -0.92 11.87
C LYS A 69 -3.11 0.27 11.11
N SER A 70 -2.32 0.87 10.23
CA SER A 70 -2.68 2.10 9.51
C SER A 70 -2.10 2.10 8.10
N VAL A 71 -2.70 2.92 7.23
CA VAL A 71 -2.21 3.19 5.88
C VAL A 71 -2.29 4.69 5.65
N PHE A 72 -1.18 5.30 5.26
CA PHE A 72 -1.10 6.72 4.93
C PHE A 72 -0.82 6.90 3.44
N PHE A 73 -1.44 7.89 2.81
CA PHE A 73 -1.22 8.24 1.41
C PHE A 73 -0.69 9.65 1.27
N HIS A 74 0.24 9.85 0.34
CA HIS A 74 0.79 11.16 0.02
C HIS A 74 0.98 11.28 -1.50
N ASN A 75 1.04 12.52 -2.00
CA ASN A 75 1.38 12.80 -3.40
C ASN A 75 2.83 12.41 -3.69
N GLU A 76 3.71 12.77 -2.77
CA GLU A 76 5.15 12.60 -2.88
C GLU A 76 5.71 11.94 -1.63
N PRO A 77 6.88 11.27 -1.71
CA PRO A 77 7.56 10.71 -0.55
C PRO A 77 7.86 11.82 0.48
N THR A 78 7.35 11.68 1.69
CA THR A 78 7.63 12.62 2.78
C THR A 78 7.89 11.88 4.09
N PRO A 79 8.95 12.25 4.84
CA PRO A 79 9.18 11.73 6.18
C PRO A 79 8.16 12.28 7.19
N ILE A 80 7.59 13.46 6.91
CA ILE A 80 6.70 14.20 7.81
C ILE A 80 5.24 13.99 7.38
N GLU A 81 4.32 13.97 8.35
CA GLU A 81 2.89 13.88 8.06
C GLU A 81 2.36 15.14 7.37
N PRO A 82 1.29 15.04 6.56
CA PRO A 82 0.42 16.16 6.28
C PRO A 82 -0.25 16.54 7.59
N GLU A 83 -0.21 17.83 7.93
CA GLU A 83 -0.99 18.37 9.04
C GLU A 83 -2.46 17.94 8.90
N ILE A 84 -2.98 17.23 9.90
CA ILE A 84 -4.42 17.02 10.01
C ILE A 84 -4.98 18.40 10.35
N LEU A 85 -5.36 19.18 9.34
CA LEU A 85 -6.10 20.42 9.56
C LEU A 85 -7.57 20.02 9.79
N PRO A 86 -8.10 20.10 11.02
CA PRO A 86 -9.50 19.81 11.31
C PRO A 86 -10.35 20.99 10.86
N SER A 87 -10.29 21.35 9.58
CA SER A 87 -11.07 22.42 9.02
C SER A 87 -12.18 21.82 8.16
N LYS A 88 -13.42 22.01 8.61
CA LYS A 88 -14.61 21.78 7.77
C LYS A 88 -14.65 22.65 6.51
N TYR A 89 -13.76 23.65 6.42
CA TYR A 89 -13.65 24.57 5.29
C TYR A 89 -12.54 24.19 4.31
N PHE A 90 -11.57 23.39 4.73
CA PHE A 90 -10.50 22.87 3.88
C PHE A 90 -10.74 21.39 3.64
N ILE A 91 -11.52 21.08 2.61
CA ILE A 91 -11.60 19.71 2.08
C ILE A 91 -10.23 19.42 1.47
N PRO A 92 -9.46 18.44 1.98
CA PRO A 92 -8.17 18.08 1.39
C PRO A 92 -8.39 17.72 -0.07
N LYS A 93 -7.63 18.34 -0.98
CA LYS A 93 -7.72 18.02 -2.41
C LYS A 93 -7.50 16.53 -2.59
N SER A 94 -8.38 15.87 -3.33
CA SER A 94 -8.17 14.48 -3.72
C SER A 94 -6.87 14.39 -4.52
N ILE A 95 -6.01 13.47 -4.11
CA ILE A 95 -4.76 13.21 -4.82
C ILE A 95 -5.12 12.63 -6.19
N LYS A 96 -4.79 13.35 -7.26
CA LYS A 96 -4.98 12.91 -8.65
C LYS A 96 -3.75 12.12 -9.11
N GLY A 97 -3.97 10.99 -9.79
CA GLY A 97 -2.87 10.15 -10.30
C GLY A 97 -2.27 9.20 -9.26
N PHE A 98 -1.04 8.75 -9.53
CA PHE A 98 -0.35 7.79 -8.67
C PHE A 98 0.08 8.42 -7.34
N LYS A 99 -0.02 7.62 -6.27
CA LYS A 99 0.28 8.03 -4.90
C LYS A 99 1.43 7.21 -4.35
N VAL A 100 2.04 7.70 -3.28
CA VAL A 100 2.85 6.88 -2.38
C VAL A 100 2.00 6.46 -1.18
N ALA A 101 2.26 5.25 -0.66
CA ALA A 101 1.62 4.75 0.54
C ALA A 101 2.64 4.28 1.58
N TYR A 102 2.26 4.45 2.85
CA TYR A 102 2.97 3.91 4.01
C TYR A 102 2.04 2.92 4.70
N VAL A 103 2.35 1.62 4.59
CA VAL A 103 1.56 0.55 5.23
C VAL A 103 2.26 0.17 6.53
N VAL A 104 1.60 0.44 7.66
CA VAL A 104 2.18 0.19 8.98
C VAL A 104 1.64 -1.11 9.54
N PHE A 105 2.53 -2.07 9.74
CA PHE A 105 2.21 -3.36 10.34
C PHE A 105 2.22 -3.30 11.86
N ALA A 106 1.48 -4.20 12.49
CA ALA A 106 1.45 -4.31 13.94
C ALA A 106 2.79 -4.81 14.51
N HIS A 107 3.47 -5.66 13.74
CA HIS A 107 4.72 -6.34 14.08
C HIS A 107 5.68 -6.26 12.89
N THR A 108 6.99 -6.35 13.16
CA THR A 108 8.06 -6.28 12.14
C THR A 108 7.97 -7.41 11.12
N SER A 109 7.52 -8.60 11.54
CA SER A 109 7.28 -9.75 10.66
C SER A 109 6.32 -9.41 9.50
N GLY A 110 5.36 -8.51 9.70
CA GLY A 110 4.46 -8.07 8.63
C GLY A 110 5.19 -7.38 7.47
N LEU A 111 6.17 -6.54 7.81
CA LEU A 111 7.01 -5.87 6.83
C LEU A 111 7.97 -6.85 6.13
N GLU A 112 8.62 -7.72 6.90
CA GLU A 112 9.54 -8.73 6.37
C GLU A 112 8.82 -9.68 5.42
N ASN A 113 7.61 -10.12 5.78
CA ASN A 113 6.74 -10.93 4.91
C ASN A 113 6.40 -10.18 3.62
N ALA A 114 6.00 -8.90 3.71
CA ALA A 114 5.67 -8.11 2.52
C ALA A 114 6.88 -7.94 1.58
N LEU A 115 8.07 -7.75 2.13
CA LEU A 115 9.30 -7.65 1.34
C LEU A 115 9.79 -9.02 0.83
N SER A 116 9.43 -10.13 1.47
CA SER A 116 9.86 -11.48 1.05
C SER A 116 8.87 -12.21 0.14
N MET A 117 7.75 -11.57 -0.22
CA MET A 117 6.75 -12.15 -1.11
C MET A 117 7.34 -12.64 -2.44
N LYS A 118 6.83 -13.78 -2.90
CA LYS A 118 7.12 -14.32 -4.23
C LYS A 118 5.93 -14.02 -5.13
N CYS A 119 5.99 -12.88 -5.81
CA CYS A 119 5.07 -12.54 -6.89
C CYS A 119 5.87 -12.33 -8.17
N THR A 120 5.27 -12.75 -9.29
CA THR A 120 5.79 -12.65 -10.65
C THR A 120 4.69 -12.12 -11.56
N GLU A 121 5.00 -11.77 -12.81
CA GLU A 121 3.96 -11.34 -13.74
C GLU A 121 2.95 -12.46 -14.07
N SER A 122 3.38 -13.73 -14.02
CA SER A 122 2.51 -14.89 -14.19
C SER A 122 1.59 -15.12 -12.98
N GLU A 123 2.06 -14.77 -11.78
CA GLU A 123 1.31 -14.88 -10.52
C GLU A 123 1.32 -13.52 -9.81
N PRO A 124 0.56 -12.53 -10.33
CA PRO A 124 0.57 -11.18 -9.80
C PRO A 124 -0.19 -11.10 -8.49
N PHE A 125 0.16 -10.12 -7.68
CA PHE A 125 -0.54 -9.85 -6.44
C PHE A 125 -1.89 -9.18 -6.70
N MET A 126 -2.94 -9.70 -6.05
CA MET A 126 -4.30 -9.21 -6.23
C MET A 126 -4.65 -8.18 -5.16
N PHE A 127 -5.04 -6.98 -5.60
CA PHE A 127 -5.57 -5.95 -4.69
C PHE A 127 -6.93 -6.33 -4.12
N ILE A 128 -7.84 -6.76 -5.00
CA ILE A 128 -9.18 -7.18 -4.65
C ILE A 128 -9.25 -8.68 -4.98
N HIS A 129 -9.20 -9.52 -3.94
CA HIS A 129 -9.70 -10.87 -4.09
C HIS A 129 -11.22 -10.76 -4.17
N THR A 130 -11.79 -11.09 -5.33
CA THR A 130 -13.24 -11.19 -5.49
C THR A 130 -13.72 -12.21 -4.46
N ILE A 131 -14.50 -11.75 -3.48
CA ILE A 131 -15.40 -12.66 -2.79
C ILE A 131 -16.55 -12.85 -3.79
N CYS A 132 -16.47 -13.86 -4.66
CA CYS A 132 -17.69 -14.61 -4.98
C CYS A 132 -18.03 -15.34 -3.66
N SER A 133 -19.17 -15.18 -3.00
CA SER A 133 -20.49 -14.72 -3.42
C SER A 133 -21.20 -14.21 -2.17
N ASP A 134 -21.94 -13.10 -2.25
CA ASP A 134 -23.21 -12.89 -1.52
C ASP A 134 -23.84 -11.58 -2.02
N HIS A 135 -24.16 -11.56 -3.32
CA HIS A 135 -25.29 -10.76 -3.81
C HIS A 135 -26.49 -11.71 -3.87
N LYS A 136 -27.18 -11.90 -2.75
CA LYS A 136 -28.64 -11.99 -2.81
C LYS A 136 -29.17 -10.59 -2.64
N TYR A 137 -29.54 -9.98 -3.76
CA TYR A 137 -30.61 -8.98 -3.74
C TYR A 137 -31.83 -9.68 -3.13
N SER A 138 -32.29 -9.17 -1.98
CA SER A 138 -33.64 -9.37 -1.47
C SER A 138 -34.14 -8.04 -0.94
#